data_AF-A0A4Y1RE45-F1
#
_entry.id   AF-A0A4Y1RE45-F1
#
_cell.length_a   1.000
_cell.length_b   1.000
_cell.length_c   1.000
_cell.angle_alpha   90.00
_cell.angle_beta   90.00
_cell.angle_gamma   90.00
#
_symmetry.space_group_name_H-M   'P 1'
#
loop_
_entity.id
_entity.type
_entity.pdbx_description
1 polymer ?
#
loop_
_entity_poly.entity_id
_entity_poly.type
_entity_poly.pdbx_seq_one_letter_code
_entity_poly.pdbx_strand_id
1 'polypeptide(L)'
;MDFSQILLADGGSYLKLYDTYMELKSKKWSELDNVNKDQEVKFMDYISAAEQVIQQLKSENERSAKDEQCIEYQELLMEENRKNEELSEEVARLRNLQQVGNFSRLKDSKTDNGGVCTPASGQVPEEAGNRSQRRKTHKRRRQSLSETEDIVMPSSSLQDDEILRESEKDLHKGAVPSGSLINVQQPQCCRAIERPGGDVNPTGQANCLFQVLVEYLVDLKFSTVSQTEEICISAVHQSSGYSFNLTWVNRAGVKEPELLYRVLSLGTFERVAPEWMKDAIMFSTTMCPKFFDRNLSFR
;
A
#
# COMPACT_ATOMS: atom_id res chain seq x y z
N MET A 1 -72.33 -42.79 41.17
CA MET A 1 -71.10 -42.00 41.37
C MET A 1 -71.45 -40.55 41.04
N ASP A 2 -70.93 -39.61 41.82
CA ASP A 2 -71.30 -38.20 41.72
C ASP A 2 -70.46 -37.52 40.63
N PHE A 3 -71.12 -36.99 39.60
CA PHE A 3 -70.46 -36.30 38.47
C PHE A 3 -69.65 -35.07 38.93
N SER A 4 -70.00 -34.50 40.09
CA SER A 4 -69.30 -33.38 40.73
C SER A 4 -67.83 -33.71 41.04
N GLN A 5 -67.54 -34.96 41.42
CA GLN A 5 -66.19 -35.41 41.78
C GLN A 5 -65.26 -35.52 40.54
N ILE A 6 -65.82 -35.83 39.37
CA ILE A 6 -65.05 -36.04 38.13
C ILE A 6 -64.58 -34.69 37.57
N LEU A 7 -65.47 -33.68 37.55
CA LEU A 7 -65.11 -32.32 37.10
C LEU A 7 -64.09 -31.63 38.02
N LEU A 8 -64.15 -31.88 39.33
CA LEU A 8 -63.14 -31.38 40.28
C LEU A 8 -61.77 -32.05 40.09
N ALA A 9 -61.73 -33.33 39.73
CA ALA A 9 -60.47 -34.03 39.44
C ALA A 9 -59.80 -33.54 38.15
N ASP A 10 -60.58 -33.22 37.12
CA ASP A 10 -60.07 -32.80 35.81
C ASP A 10 -59.53 -31.34 35.83
N GLY A 11 -60.23 -30.43 36.51
CA GLY A 11 -59.78 -29.04 36.68
C GLY A 11 -58.43 -28.90 37.43
N GLY A 12 -58.18 -29.78 38.40
CA GLY A 12 -56.89 -29.85 39.11
C GLY A 12 -55.72 -30.40 38.27
N SER A 13 -56.01 -31.11 37.18
CA SER A 13 -55.02 -31.55 36.20
C SER A 13 -54.64 -30.40 35.26
N TYR A 14 -55.64 -29.66 34.77
CA TYR A 14 -55.45 -28.53 33.86
C TYR A 14 -54.61 -27.39 34.46
N LEU A 15 -54.84 -27.05 35.74
CA LEU A 15 -54.05 -26.03 36.45
C LEU A 15 -52.55 -26.39 36.48
N LYS A 16 -52.19 -27.62 36.84
CA LYS A 16 -50.79 -28.08 36.86
C LYS A 16 -50.13 -28.05 35.47
N LEU A 17 -50.89 -28.36 34.42
CA LEU A 17 -50.40 -28.26 33.04
C LEU A 17 -50.17 -26.80 32.61
N TYR A 18 -51.03 -25.89 33.05
CA TYR A 18 -50.89 -24.45 32.80
C TYR A 18 -49.70 -23.85 33.56
N ASP A 19 -49.53 -24.21 34.85
CA ASP A 19 -48.41 -23.75 35.68
C ASP A 19 -47.06 -24.21 35.10
N THR A 20 -46.93 -25.50 34.76
CA THR A 20 -45.72 -26.05 34.12
C THR A 20 -45.46 -25.45 32.73
N TYR A 21 -46.49 -25.13 31.94
CA TYR A 21 -46.33 -24.36 30.70
C TYR A 21 -45.79 -22.95 30.97
N MET A 22 -46.30 -22.26 32.00
CA MET A 22 -45.88 -20.90 32.34
C MET A 22 -44.44 -20.86 32.87
N GLU A 23 -44.03 -21.82 33.70
CA GLU A 23 -42.64 -21.98 34.13
C GLU A 23 -41.71 -22.25 32.94
N LEU A 24 -42.04 -23.22 32.08
CA LEU A 24 -41.22 -23.58 30.91
C LEU A 24 -41.12 -22.44 29.90
N LYS A 25 -42.21 -21.69 29.70
CA LYS A 25 -42.25 -20.47 28.89
C LYS A 25 -41.33 -19.41 29.48
N SER A 26 -41.47 -19.10 30.78
CA SER A 26 -40.65 -18.11 31.49
C SER A 26 -39.16 -18.44 31.41
N LYS A 27 -38.80 -19.71 31.67
CA LYS A 27 -37.44 -20.22 31.53
C LYS A 27 -36.90 -20.03 30.12
N LYS A 28 -37.67 -20.38 29.08
CA LYS A 28 -37.24 -20.24 27.67
C LYS A 28 -37.01 -18.78 27.26
N TRP A 29 -37.81 -17.84 27.77
CA TRP A 29 -37.57 -16.40 27.54
C TRP A 29 -36.29 -15.92 28.24
N SER A 30 -36.04 -16.38 29.47
CA SER A 30 -34.81 -16.07 30.22
C SER A 30 -33.55 -16.65 29.56
N GLU A 31 -33.61 -17.88 29.05
CA GLU A 31 -32.51 -18.49 28.29
C GLU A 31 -32.18 -17.69 27.01
N LEU A 32 -33.21 -17.23 26.28
CA LEU A 32 -33.03 -16.41 25.07
C LEU A 32 -32.40 -15.04 25.40
N ASP A 33 -32.86 -14.38 26.45
CA ASP A 33 -32.34 -13.08 26.92
C ASP A 33 -30.86 -13.20 27.38
N ASN A 34 -30.49 -14.28 28.07
CA ASN A 34 -29.11 -14.54 28.45
C ASN A 34 -28.20 -14.79 27.22
N VAL A 35 -28.66 -15.53 26.22
CA VAL A 35 -27.92 -15.73 24.95
C VAL A 35 -27.76 -14.42 24.18
N ASN A 36 -28.80 -13.58 24.14
CA ASN A 36 -28.72 -12.26 23.51
C ASN A 36 -27.67 -11.37 24.20
N LYS A 37 -27.65 -11.33 25.53
CA LYS A 37 -26.66 -10.57 26.32
C LYS A 37 -25.23 -11.07 26.11
N ASP A 38 -25.02 -12.39 26.07
CA ASP A 38 -23.71 -13.00 25.77
C ASP A 38 -23.23 -12.66 24.34
N GLN A 39 -24.15 -12.58 23.37
CA GLN A 39 -23.83 -12.09 22.02
C GLN A 39 -23.51 -10.60 22.00
N GLU A 40 -24.30 -9.75 22.67
CA GLU A 40 -24.06 -8.31 22.78
C GLU A 40 -22.67 -8.00 23.36
N VAL A 41 -22.27 -8.68 24.44
CA VAL A 41 -20.92 -8.55 25.03
C VAL A 41 -19.84 -8.90 24.00
N LYS A 42 -19.97 -10.02 23.29
CA LYS A 42 -19.01 -10.42 22.24
C LYS A 42 -18.93 -9.39 21.11
N PHE A 43 -20.05 -8.83 20.68
CA PHE A 43 -20.05 -7.74 19.69
C PHE A 43 -19.34 -6.49 20.20
N MET A 44 -19.54 -6.10 21.47
CA MET A 44 -18.82 -4.97 22.07
C MET A 44 -17.31 -5.23 22.18
N ASP A 45 -16.89 -6.45 22.51
CA ASP A 45 -15.47 -6.83 22.54
C ASP A 45 -14.83 -6.74 21.13
N TYR A 46 -15.50 -7.25 20.10
CA TYR A 46 -15.04 -7.14 18.72
C TYR A 46 -14.96 -5.68 18.23
N ILE A 47 -15.95 -4.85 18.54
CA ILE A 47 -15.94 -3.42 18.21
C ILE A 47 -14.79 -2.73 18.93
N SER A 48 -14.62 -2.96 20.23
CA SER A 48 -13.54 -2.37 21.05
C SER A 48 -12.15 -2.76 20.54
N ALA A 49 -11.97 -4.00 20.08
CA ALA A 49 -10.72 -4.46 19.48
C ALA A 49 -10.47 -3.82 18.10
N ALA A 50 -11.51 -3.72 17.25
CA ALA A 50 -11.42 -3.08 15.94
C ALA A 50 -11.09 -1.57 16.06
N GLU A 51 -11.72 -0.86 16.99
CA GLU A 51 -11.45 0.55 17.26
C GLU A 51 -10.00 0.80 17.70
N GLN A 52 -9.45 -0.07 18.55
CA GLN A 52 -8.03 -0.01 18.96
C GLN A 52 -7.08 -0.16 17.76
N VAL A 53 -7.31 -1.13 16.88
CA VAL A 53 -6.49 -1.33 15.66
C VAL A 53 -6.61 -0.12 14.72
N ILE A 54 -7.82 0.43 14.54
CA ILE A 54 -8.04 1.63 13.72
C ILE A 54 -7.30 2.85 14.30
N GLN A 55 -7.30 3.03 15.62
CA GLN A 55 -6.56 4.11 16.28
C GLN A 55 -5.04 3.93 16.16
N GLN A 56 -4.53 2.71 16.34
CA GLN A 56 -3.11 2.40 16.18
C GLN A 56 -2.63 2.72 14.76
N LEU A 57 -3.31 2.20 13.74
CA LEU A 57 -2.95 2.43 12.33
C LEU A 57 -2.99 3.91 11.93
N LYS A 58 -3.96 4.69 12.45
CA LYS A 58 -3.98 6.15 12.28
C LYS A 58 -2.74 6.82 12.88
N SER A 59 -2.37 6.46 14.11
CA SER A 59 -1.19 7.03 14.78
C SER A 59 0.14 6.65 14.12
N GLU A 60 0.22 5.45 13.54
CA GLU A 60 1.38 4.96 12.80
C GLU A 60 1.53 5.66 11.44
N ASN A 61 0.44 5.83 10.71
CA ASN A 61 0.43 6.57 9.44
C ASN A 61 0.78 8.06 9.64
N GLU A 62 0.28 8.70 10.70
CA GLU A 62 0.65 10.08 11.07
C GLU A 62 2.13 10.24 11.46
N ARG A 63 2.78 9.18 11.94
CA ARG A 63 4.23 9.16 12.18
C ARG A 63 4.98 8.97 10.86
N SER A 64 4.61 7.96 10.08
CA SER A 64 5.24 7.66 8.79
C SER A 64 5.26 8.88 7.86
N ALA A 65 4.15 9.62 7.78
CA ALA A 65 4.06 10.84 6.97
C ALA A 65 5.01 11.97 7.44
N LYS A 66 5.36 12.03 8.73
CA LYS A 66 6.33 12.99 9.27
C LYS A 66 7.77 12.51 9.07
N ASP A 67 8.01 11.21 9.18
CA ASP A 67 9.32 10.60 8.96
C ASP A 67 9.74 10.76 7.47
N GLU A 68 8.81 10.60 6.53
CA GLU A 68 9.06 10.79 5.09
C GLU A 68 9.34 12.27 4.74
N GLN A 69 8.58 13.22 5.29
CA GLN A 69 8.88 14.66 5.18
C GLN A 69 10.24 15.04 5.81
N CYS A 70 10.67 14.34 6.86
CA CYS A 70 11.97 14.55 7.50
C CYS A 70 13.12 14.14 6.57
N ILE A 71 12.97 13.01 5.87
CA ILE A 71 13.93 12.53 4.86
C ILE A 71 14.01 13.51 3.68
N GLU A 72 12.86 13.90 3.10
CA GLU A 72 12.82 14.88 2.00
C GLU A 72 13.51 16.21 2.36
N TYR A 73 13.23 16.73 3.57
CA TYR A 73 13.86 17.96 4.05
C TYR A 73 15.38 17.80 4.23
N GLN A 74 15.84 16.66 4.73
CA GLN A 74 17.26 16.37 4.91
C GLN A 74 18.00 16.27 3.56
N GLU A 75 17.41 15.62 2.55
CA GLU A 75 17.98 15.57 1.20
C GLU A 75 18.06 16.96 0.56
N LEU A 76 16.98 17.75 0.64
CA LEU A 76 16.94 19.10 0.08
C LEU A 76 18.00 20.00 0.71
N LEU A 77 18.22 19.88 2.03
CA LEU A 77 19.24 20.63 2.76
C LEU A 77 20.67 20.23 2.32
N MET A 78 20.95 18.94 2.11
CA MET A 78 22.25 18.50 1.59
C MET A 78 22.51 19.02 0.18
N GLU A 79 21.49 18.99 -0.68
CA GLU A 79 21.57 19.47 -2.07
C GLU A 79 21.69 21.01 -2.15
N GLU A 80 21.08 21.77 -1.25
CA GLU A 80 21.29 23.22 -1.14
C GLU A 80 22.72 23.54 -0.71
N ASN A 81 23.24 22.86 0.31
CA ASN A 81 24.62 23.05 0.76
C ASN A 81 25.63 22.71 -0.35
N ARG A 82 25.41 21.64 -1.12
CA ARG A 82 26.22 21.27 -2.29
C ARG A 82 26.26 22.40 -3.33
N LYS A 83 25.10 22.97 -3.67
CA LYS A 83 24.98 24.11 -4.60
C LYS A 83 25.62 25.39 -4.06
N ASN A 84 25.52 25.65 -2.76
CA ASN A 84 26.17 26.80 -2.12
C ASN A 84 27.70 26.67 -2.16
N GLU A 85 28.25 25.47 -2.00
CA GLU A 85 29.69 25.22 -2.14
C GLU A 85 30.15 25.49 -3.60
N GLU A 86 29.49 24.89 -4.60
CA GLU A 86 29.74 25.13 -6.04
C GLU A 86 29.67 26.62 -6.41
N LEU A 87 28.66 27.33 -5.89
CA LEU A 87 28.50 28.77 -6.10
C LEU A 87 29.63 29.56 -5.43
N SER A 88 30.11 29.13 -4.25
CA SER A 88 31.22 29.76 -3.55
C SER A 88 32.56 29.59 -4.29
N GLU A 89 32.79 28.40 -4.86
CA GLU A 89 33.95 28.09 -5.70
C GLU A 89 33.94 28.95 -6.97
N GLU A 90 32.80 29.03 -7.66
CA GLU A 90 32.66 29.86 -8.86
C GLU A 90 32.81 31.35 -8.55
N VAL A 91 32.25 31.85 -7.44
CA VAL A 91 32.49 33.24 -6.98
C VAL A 91 33.97 33.49 -6.66
N ALA A 92 34.67 32.52 -6.05
CA ALA A 92 36.11 32.62 -5.82
C ALA A 92 36.90 32.64 -7.15
N ARG A 93 36.53 31.77 -8.11
CA ARG A 93 37.11 31.71 -9.45
C ARG A 93 36.93 33.03 -10.21
N LEU A 94 35.74 33.61 -10.18
CA LEU A 94 35.42 34.91 -10.79
C LEU A 94 36.20 36.06 -10.14
N ARG A 95 36.30 36.09 -8.81
CA ARG A 95 37.12 37.09 -8.08
C ARG A 95 38.59 36.98 -8.45
N ASN A 96 39.14 35.77 -8.53
CA ASN A 96 40.52 35.54 -8.96
C ASN A 96 40.75 36.04 -10.40
N LEU A 97 39.84 35.75 -11.33
CA LEU A 97 39.91 36.24 -12.71
C LEU A 97 39.88 37.78 -12.79
N GLN A 98 39.02 38.43 -12.00
CA GLN A 98 38.94 39.89 -11.92
C GLN A 98 40.23 40.50 -11.33
N GLN A 99 40.84 39.84 -10.35
CA GLN A 99 42.11 40.29 -9.76
C GLN A 99 43.28 40.14 -10.75
N VAL A 100 43.37 39.02 -11.47
CA VAL A 100 44.34 38.79 -12.56
C VAL A 100 44.18 39.83 -13.68
N GLY A 101 42.95 40.13 -14.09
CA GLY A 101 42.67 41.18 -15.08
C GLY A 101 43.17 42.56 -14.62
N ASN A 102 43.01 42.91 -13.34
CA ASN A 102 43.43 44.19 -12.80
C ASN A 102 44.95 44.39 -12.72
N PHE A 103 45.75 43.32 -12.62
CA PHE A 103 47.22 43.43 -12.68
C PHE A 103 47.75 43.86 -14.07
N SER A 104 46.95 43.72 -15.14
CA SER A 104 47.33 44.14 -16.49
C SER A 104 47.25 45.65 -16.73
N ARG A 105 46.52 46.41 -15.90
CA ARG A 105 46.30 47.86 -16.09
C ARG A 105 47.26 48.78 -15.33
N LEU A 106 48.24 48.25 -14.58
CA LEU A 106 49.22 49.05 -13.83
C LEU A 106 50.65 48.97 -14.38
N LYS A 107 50.78 48.92 -15.70
CA LYS A 107 52.02 49.28 -16.40
C LYS A 107 51.69 49.93 -17.74
N ASP A 108 51.40 51.23 -17.71
CA ASP A 108 51.91 52.13 -18.74
C ASP A 108 51.82 53.61 -18.33
N SER A 109 52.67 54.42 -18.97
CA SER A 109 52.84 55.88 -18.78
C SER A 109 53.38 56.34 -17.41
N LYS A 110 54.71 56.50 -17.37
CA LYS A 110 55.37 57.51 -16.53
C LYS A 110 55.90 58.61 -17.47
N THR A 111 55.18 59.73 -17.55
CA THR A 111 55.67 60.97 -18.18
C THR A 111 55.21 62.16 -17.34
N ASP A 112 56.04 63.19 -17.28
CA ASP A 112 56.02 64.24 -16.25
C ASP A 112 55.63 65.63 -16.82
N ASN A 113 55.14 66.50 -15.93
CA ASN A 113 54.89 67.96 -16.06
C ASN A 113 53.81 68.48 -17.05
N GLY A 114 52.92 69.37 -16.57
CA GLY A 114 52.00 70.10 -17.46
C GLY A 114 50.83 70.94 -16.89
N GLY A 115 51.03 71.73 -15.81
CA GLY A 115 50.34 73.02 -15.58
C GLY A 115 48.79 73.18 -15.52
N VAL A 116 48.29 73.50 -14.31
CA VAL A 116 47.40 74.65 -13.96
C VAL A 116 45.95 74.74 -14.51
N CYS A 117 44.99 74.67 -13.55
CA CYS A 117 43.68 75.40 -13.38
C CYS A 117 42.59 74.49 -12.77
N THR A 118 41.59 74.90 -11.96
CA THR A 118 41.43 75.98 -10.95
C THR A 118 40.26 75.59 -10.01
N PRO A 119 40.33 75.70 -8.66
CA PRO A 119 39.28 75.25 -7.74
C PRO A 119 38.40 76.37 -7.14
N ALA A 120 37.09 76.10 -7.01
CA ALA A 120 36.08 76.76 -6.15
C ALA A 120 34.75 75.97 -6.33
N SER A 121 33.78 75.82 -5.42
CA SER A 121 33.48 76.23 -4.02
C SER A 121 32.44 75.19 -3.48
N GLY A 122 32.18 74.94 -2.20
CA GLY A 122 32.59 75.57 -0.94
C GLY A 122 32.18 74.72 0.29
N GLN A 123 32.25 75.31 1.49
CA GLN A 123 32.00 74.70 2.82
C GLN A 123 30.45 74.62 3.13
N VAL A 124 29.88 74.08 4.22
CA VAL A 124 30.17 74.15 5.69
C VAL A 124 29.49 72.94 6.47
N PRO A 125 29.33 72.85 7.83
CA PRO A 125 29.61 71.58 8.58
C PRO A 125 28.49 71.15 9.60
N GLU A 126 28.88 70.63 10.79
CA GLU A 126 28.11 70.22 12.02
C GLU A 126 27.52 68.79 12.07
N GLU A 127 27.38 68.09 13.23
CA GLU A 127 28.21 67.99 14.47
C GLU A 127 27.76 66.75 15.32
N ALA A 128 28.39 66.50 16.49
CA ALA A 128 28.16 65.40 17.47
C ALA A 128 28.43 63.96 16.96
N GLY A 129 29.03 62.99 17.69
CA GLY A 129 29.07 62.63 19.12
C GLY A 129 28.63 61.15 19.21
N ASN A 130 29.21 60.19 19.95
CA ASN A 130 30.10 60.22 21.11
C ASN A 130 30.99 58.95 21.20
N ARG A 131 31.93 58.93 22.15
CA ARG A 131 32.84 57.78 22.44
C ARG A 131 32.12 56.54 23.00
N SER A 132 32.67 55.35 22.75
CA SER A 132 33.09 54.46 23.85
C SER A 132 34.24 53.52 23.44
N GLN A 133 35.12 53.20 24.39
CA GLN A 133 36.31 52.36 24.20
C GLN A 133 36.19 51.06 25.00
N ARG A 134 36.87 50.00 24.50
CA ARG A 134 37.46 48.90 25.31
C ARG A 134 36.42 47.95 25.98
N ARG A 135 36.76 46.70 26.33
CA ARG A 135 38.07 46.03 26.46
C ARG A 135 37.91 44.51 26.24
N LYS A 136 38.95 43.84 25.77
CA LYS A 136 39.10 42.38 25.91
C LYS A 136 39.40 42.01 27.38
N THR A 137 38.95 40.84 27.84
CA THR A 137 39.48 40.17 29.03
C THR A 137 39.71 38.68 28.76
N HIS A 138 40.77 38.13 29.38
CA HIS A 138 41.32 36.80 29.14
C HIS A 138 41.17 35.92 30.38
N LYS A 139 40.95 34.60 30.18
CA LYS A 139 41.39 33.48 31.05
C LYS A 139 40.76 33.49 32.47
N ARG A 140 40.73 32.40 33.26
CA ARG A 140 41.39 31.09 33.24
C ARG A 140 40.62 30.15 34.20
N ARG A 141 40.59 28.83 33.96
CA ARG A 141 41.24 27.79 34.79
C ARG A 141 40.55 26.41 34.62
N ARG A 142 41.36 25.37 34.39
CA ARG A 142 40.97 23.95 34.43
C ARG A 142 40.99 23.44 35.87
N GLN A 143 40.16 22.44 36.15
CA GLN A 143 40.59 21.27 36.92
C GLN A 143 40.01 20.00 36.27
N SER A 144 40.68 18.87 36.49
CA SER A 144 40.64 17.67 35.65
C SER A 144 40.62 16.42 36.51
N LEU A 145 40.05 15.33 36.00
CA LEU A 145 40.56 13.95 35.98
C LEU A 145 39.62 13.18 35.01
N SER A 146 40.13 12.63 33.89
CA SER A 146 40.49 11.22 33.67
C SER A 146 39.27 10.27 33.76
N GLU A 147 39.09 9.30 32.85
CA GLU A 147 40.05 8.53 32.04
C GLU A 147 39.70 8.63 30.53
N THR A 148 40.59 9.13 29.66
CA THR A 148 41.53 8.35 28.79
C THR A 148 40.86 7.19 28.04
N GLU A 149 40.67 7.28 26.71
CA GLU A 149 41.72 7.04 25.66
C GLU A 149 42.20 5.57 25.71
N ASP A 150 42.19 4.80 24.62
CA ASP A 150 42.84 5.15 23.36
C ASP A 150 42.19 4.61 22.06
N ILE A 151 42.61 5.23 20.95
CA ILE A 151 42.28 4.88 19.57
C ILE A 151 43.24 3.80 19.06
N VAL A 152 42.73 2.71 18.45
CA VAL A 152 43.54 1.84 17.58
C VAL A 152 42.78 1.46 16.31
N MET A 153 43.31 1.88 15.17
CA MET A 153 43.03 1.31 13.85
C MET A 153 44.09 0.24 13.56
N PRO A 154 43.73 -0.95 13.04
CA PRO A 154 44.69 -1.78 12.32
C PRO A 154 44.20 -2.22 10.93
N SER A 155 45.16 -2.29 10.01
CA SER A 155 44.99 -2.61 8.60
C SER A 155 45.17 -4.10 8.28
N SER A 156 44.52 -4.55 7.21
CA SER A 156 44.95 -5.59 6.24
C SER A 156 45.51 -6.94 6.74
N SER A 157 44.84 -8.02 6.35
CA SER A 157 45.51 -9.25 5.89
C SER A 157 44.63 -10.05 4.94
N LEU A 158 45.21 -10.53 3.84
CA LEU A 158 44.61 -11.54 2.95
C LEU A 158 44.63 -12.92 3.62
N GLN A 159 43.61 -13.74 3.36
CA GLN A 159 43.76 -15.19 3.29
C GLN A 159 42.63 -15.81 2.45
N ASP A 160 43.04 -16.56 1.42
CA ASP A 160 42.17 -17.44 0.63
C ASP A 160 41.90 -18.77 1.37
N ASP A 161 40.91 -19.50 0.85
CA ASP A 161 40.69 -20.98 0.83
C ASP A 161 39.18 -21.23 0.98
N GLU A 162 38.44 -21.41 -0.11
CA GLU A 162 38.27 -22.65 -0.90
C GLU A 162 37.27 -23.65 -0.27
N ILE A 163 36.21 -23.99 -1.03
CA ILE A 163 35.74 -25.36 -1.35
C ILE A 163 34.41 -25.28 -2.14
N LEU A 164 34.57 -25.36 -3.46
CA LEU A 164 33.85 -26.23 -4.41
C LEU A 164 32.52 -26.91 -3.99
N ARG A 165 31.49 -26.82 -4.85
CA ARG A 165 30.50 -27.90 -5.12
C ARG A 165 29.76 -27.71 -6.46
N GLU A 166 30.43 -28.16 -7.49
CA GLU A 166 29.98 -28.84 -8.72
C GLU A 166 28.59 -28.60 -9.33
N SER A 167 28.63 -28.28 -10.62
CA SER A 167 27.57 -28.50 -11.60
C SER A 167 27.78 -29.88 -12.26
N GLU A 168 26.76 -30.73 -12.27
CA GLU A 168 26.73 -31.92 -13.15
C GLU A 168 25.57 -31.86 -14.16
N LYS A 169 25.89 -32.23 -15.40
CA LYS A 169 24.95 -32.57 -16.47
C LYS A 169 25.41 -33.89 -17.08
N ASP A 170 24.50 -34.84 -17.28
CA ASP A 170 24.49 -35.73 -18.44
C ASP A 170 23.05 -36.26 -18.63
N LEU A 171 22.36 -36.13 -19.77
CA LEU A 171 22.57 -36.78 -21.09
C LEU A 171 22.38 -38.31 -21.02
N HIS A 172 21.54 -39.03 -21.78
CA HIS A 172 20.49 -38.77 -22.79
C HIS A 172 19.61 -40.06 -22.89
N LYS A 173 18.35 -40.01 -23.40
CA LYS A 173 17.91 -40.70 -24.65
C LYS A 173 16.42 -40.49 -25.05
N GLY A 174 16.23 -39.71 -26.12
CA GLY A 174 15.27 -39.93 -27.23
C GLY A 174 13.79 -40.26 -26.99
N ALA A 175 12.93 -39.27 -27.21
CA ALA A 175 11.81 -39.36 -28.17
C ALA A 175 11.38 -37.93 -28.59
N VAL A 176 11.34 -37.64 -29.89
CA VAL A 176 10.86 -36.36 -30.43
C VAL A 176 9.45 -36.54 -30.99
N PRO A 177 8.46 -35.78 -30.53
CA PRO A 177 7.32 -35.38 -31.35
C PRO A 177 7.63 -34.00 -31.95
N SER A 178 7.71 -33.93 -33.27
CA SER A 178 7.82 -32.65 -33.98
C SER A 178 6.48 -31.93 -33.92
N GLY A 179 6.46 -30.73 -33.36
CA GLY A 179 5.25 -29.92 -33.22
C GLY A 179 5.57 -28.56 -32.65
N SER A 180 5.51 -27.53 -33.50
CA SER A 180 5.63 -26.13 -33.08
C SER A 180 4.44 -25.76 -32.20
N LEU A 181 4.63 -25.84 -30.88
CA LEU A 181 3.70 -25.28 -29.90
C LEU A 181 4.46 -24.24 -29.09
N ILE A 182 3.92 -23.02 -29.13
CA ILE A 182 4.40 -21.86 -28.39
C ILE A 182 4.34 -22.25 -26.91
N ASN A 183 5.51 -22.45 -26.28
CA ASN A 183 5.61 -22.80 -24.87
C ASN A 183 5.28 -21.57 -24.01
N VAL A 184 4.00 -21.23 -23.93
CA VAL A 184 3.46 -20.28 -22.96
C VAL A 184 3.66 -20.93 -21.60
N GLN A 185 4.73 -20.52 -20.91
CA GLN A 185 5.14 -21.10 -19.63
C GLN A 185 4.05 -20.84 -18.59
N GLN A 186 3.15 -21.82 -18.43
CA GLN A 186 2.00 -21.69 -17.55
C GLN A 186 2.47 -21.42 -16.11
N PRO A 187 1.93 -20.39 -15.43
CA PRO A 187 2.34 -20.07 -14.07
C PRO A 187 2.10 -21.25 -13.14
N GLN A 188 3.01 -21.45 -12.18
CA GLN A 188 3.03 -22.65 -11.34
C GLN A 188 1.71 -22.90 -10.59
N CYS A 189 1.01 -21.84 -10.20
CA CYS A 189 -0.30 -21.90 -9.53
C CYS A 189 -1.42 -22.52 -10.40
N CYS A 190 -1.26 -22.54 -11.73
CA CYS A 190 -2.23 -23.04 -12.71
C CYS A 190 -1.85 -24.40 -13.33
N ARG A 191 -0.71 -24.99 -12.96
CA ARG A 191 -0.40 -26.36 -13.39
C ARG A 191 -1.46 -27.30 -12.82
N ALA A 192 -1.87 -28.28 -13.60
CA ALA A 192 -2.71 -29.35 -13.11
C ALA A 192 -2.02 -30.01 -11.90
N ILE A 193 -2.70 -30.01 -10.75
CA ILE A 193 -2.29 -30.85 -9.63
C ILE A 193 -2.67 -32.27 -10.04
N GLU A 194 -1.71 -32.99 -10.61
CA GLU A 194 -1.83 -34.43 -10.86
C GLU A 194 -2.07 -35.11 -9.50
N ARG A 195 -3.34 -35.42 -9.23
CA ARG A 195 -3.74 -36.15 -8.04
C ARG A 195 -3.20 -37.58 -8.19
N PRO A 196 -2.36 -38.10 -7.28
CA PRO A 196 -1.78 -39.43 -7.46
C PRO A 196 -2.86 -40.52 -7.47
N GLY A 197 -3.17 -41.03 -8.66
CA GLY A 197 -4.12 -42.12 -8.89
C GLY A 197 -5.52 -41.67 -9.35
N GLY A 198 -5.88 -42.04 -10.58
CA GLY A 198 -7.24 -41.92 -11.11
C GLY A 198 -7.30 -41.48 -12.56
N ASP A 199 -7.18 -42.43 -13.50
CA ASP A 199 -7.49 -42.19 -14.91
C ASP A 199 -9.01 -41.95 -15.09
N VAL A 200 -9.40 -40.68 -15.22
CA VAL A 200 -10.72 -40.25 -15.69
C VAL A 200 -10.54 -38.97 -16.51
N ASN A 201 -11.12 -38.97 -17.71
CA ASN A 201 -11.10 -37.92 -18.73
C ASN A 201 -10.93 -36.46 -18.23
N PRO A 202 -10.09 -35.63 -18.90
CA PRO A 202 -9.86 -34.23 -18.54
C PRO A 202 -11.02 -33.32 -18.98
N THR A 203 -12.20 -33.52 -18.38
CA THR A 203 -13.41 -32.68 -18.58
C THR A 203 -13.74 -31.85 -17.35
N GLY A 204 -13.02 -32.05 -16.23
CA GLY A 204 -13.03 -31.13 -15.10
C GLY A 204 -12.02 -30.03 -15.30
N GLN A 205 -12.48 -28.78 -15.46
CA GLN A 205 -11.59 -27.62 -15.41
C GLN A 205 -10.95 -27.55 -14.02
N ALA A 206 -9.64 -27.79 -13.93
CA ALA A 206 -8.91 -27.70 -12.67
C ALA A 206 -8.71 -26.23 -12.28
N ASN A 207 -9.48 -25.76 -11.29
CA ASN A 207 -9.31 -24.41 -10.73
C ASN A 207 -7.88 -24.24 -10.21
N CYS A 208 -7.21 -23.15 -10.59
CA CYS A 208 -5.87 -22.86 -10.13
C CYS A 208 -5.87 -22.31 -8.69
N LEU A 209 -4.74 -22.42 -7.96
CA LEU A 209 -4.66 -21.89 -6.58
C LEU A 209 -4.95 -20.38 -6.52
N PHE A 210 -4.58 -19.65 -7.58
CA PHE A 210 -4.85 -18.22 -7.71
C PHE A 210 -6.36 -17.95 -7.91
N GLN A 211 -7.04 -18.75 -8.73
CA GLN A 211 -8.49 -18.67 -8.89
C GLN A 211 -9.17 -18.91 -7.55
N VAL A 212 -8.80 -19.97 -6.82
CA VAL A 212 -9.38 -20.25 -5.49
C VAL A 212 -9.18 -19.09 -4.52
N LEU A 213 -8.00 -18.45 -4.50
CA LEU A 213 -7.75 -17.26 -3.67
C LEU A 213 -8.63 -16.07 -4.09
N VAL A 214 -8.73 -15.78 -5.38
CA VAL A 214 -9.58 -14.70 -5.89
C VAL A 214 -11.05 -14.99 -5.61
N GLU A 215 -11.50 -16.23 -5.80
CA GLU A 215 -12.87 -16.68 -5.46
C GLU A 215 -13.21 -16.40 -3.99
N TYR A 216 -12.28 -16.59 -3.05
CA TYR A 216 -12.49 -16.20 -1.65
C TYR A 216 -12.46 -14.68 -1.42
N LEU A 217 -11.52 -13.96 -2.03
CA LEU A 217 -11.39 -12.50 -1.83
C LEU A 217 -12.60 -11.72 -2.34
N VAL A 218 -13.16 -12.14 -3.48
CA VAL A 218 -14.36 -11.51 -4.04
C VAL A 218 -15.65 -12.27 -3.70
N ASP A 219 -15.59 -13.43 -3.03
CA ASP A 219 -16.71 -14.36 -2.77
C ASP A 219 -17.60 -14.59 -4.03
N LEU A 220 -16.96 -14.69 -5.18
CA LEU A 220 -17.59 -15.06 -6.46
C LEU A 220 -16.93 -16.35 -6.94
N LYS A 221 -17.70 -17.33 -7.41
CA LYS A 221 -17.14 -18.49 -8.12
C LYS A 221 -16.95 -18.17 -9.59
N PHE A 222 -15.78 -18.52 -10.12
CA PHE A 222 -15.45 -18.31 -11.52
C PHE A 222 -15.48 -19.63 -12.29
N SER A 223 -15.80 -19.53 -13.58
CA SER A 223 -15.65 -20.62 -14.55
C SER A 223 -15.25 -20.02 -15.90
N THR A 224 -14.43 -20.73 -16.68
CA THR A 224 -14.08 -20.28 -18.02
C THR A 224 -15.03 -20.89 -19.03
N VAL A 225 -15.58 -20.05 -19.90
CA VAL A 225 -16.49 -20.45 -20.97
C VAL A 225 -15.80 -20.13 -22.29
N SER A 226 -15.32 -21.14 -23.01
CA SER A 226 -14.82 -20.96 -24.37
C SER A 226 -15.99 -21.05 -25.35
N GLN A 227 -16.65 -19.92 -25.61
CA GLN A 227 -17.58 -19.76 -26.72
C GLN A 227 -16.88 -19.02 -27.86
N THR A 228 -16.82 -19.65 -29.04
CA THR A 228 -16.50 -19.02 -30.34
C THR A 228 -15.39 -17.96 -30.30
N GLU A 229 -14.13 -18.41 -30.28
CA GLU A 229 -12.89 -17.60 -30.41
C GLU A 229 -12.64 -16.53 -29.34
N GLU A 230 -13.62 -16.17 -28.51
CA GLU A 230 -13.48 -15.18 -27.43
C GLU A 230 -13.26 -15.83 -26.05
N ILE A 231 -12.39 -15.23 -25.24
CA ILE A 231 -12.17 -15.65 -23.85
C ILE A 231 -13.29 -15.04 -23.00
N CYS A 232 -14.15 -15.88 -22.44
CA CYS A 232 -15.21 -15.48 -21.52
C CYS A 232 -15.01 -16.11 -20.15
N ILE A 233 -15.21 -15.32 -19.09
CA ILE A 233 -15.30 -15.79 -17.70
C ILE A 233 -16.73 -15.58 -17.23
N SER A 234 -17.33 -16.63 -16.67
CA SER A 234 -18.61 -16.57 -15.95
C SER A 234 -18.35 -16.48 -14.45
N ALA A 235 -19.07 -15.59 -13.76
CA ALA A 235 -18.97 -15.34 -12.34
C ALA A 235 -20.33 -15.52 -11.65
N VAL A 236 -20.36 -16.18 -10.49
CA VAL A 236 -21.58 -16.48 -9.70
C VAL A 236 -21.37 -16.15 -8.22
N HIS A 237 -22.21 -15.29 -7.65
CA HIS A 237 -22.33 -15.09 -6.21
C HIS A 237 -23.28 -16.16 -5.63
N GLN A 238 -22.74 -17.10 -4.86
CA GLN A 238 -23.49 -18.31 -4.46
C GLN A 238 -24.70 -18.00 -3.55
N SER A 239 -24.61 -16.97 -2.72
CA SER A 239 -25.62 -16.61 -1.72
C SER A 239 -26.80 -15.85 -2.32
N SER A 240 -26.54 -14.85 -3.19
CA SER A 240 -27.60 -14.06 -3.83
C SER A 240 -28.15 -14.68 -5.12
N GLY A 241 -27.42 -15.58 -5.78
CA GLY A 241 -27.75 -16.07 -7.13
C GLY A 241 -27.50 -15.04 -8.24
N TYR A 242 -26.81 -13.93 -7.94
CA TYR A 242 -26.32 -12.98 -8.93
C TYR A 242 -25.24 -13.64 -9.78
N SER A 243 -25.33 -13.50 -11.11
CA SER A 243 -24.33 -14.04 -12.02
C SER A 243 -24.23 -13.24 -13.31
N PHE A 244 -23.03 -13.24 -13.89
CA PHE A 244 -22.69 -12.46 -15.08
C PHE A 244 -21.51 -13.08 -15.84
N ASN A 245 -21.38 -12.70 -17.11
CA ASN A 245 -20.23 -12.97 -17.95
C ASN A 245 -19.37 -11.71 -18.14
N LEU A 246 -18.06 -11.91 -18.21
CA LEU A 246 -17.06 -10.95 -18.70
C LEU A 246 -16.37 -11.55 -19.92
N THR A 247 -16.53 -10.91 -21.07
CA THR A 247 -15.92 -11.34 -22.35
C THR A 247 -14.85 -10.34 -22.77
N TRP A 248 -13.66 -10.82 -23.14
CA TRP A 248 -12.59 -9.98 -23.68
C TRP A 248 -12.82 -9.74 -25.17
N VAL A 249 -13.19 -8.51 -25.52
CA VAL A 249 -13.46 -8.08 -26.90
C VAL A 249 -12.24 -7.33 -27.42
N ASN A 250 -11.62 -7.84 -28.48
CA ASN A 250 -10.51 -7.17 -29.16
C ASN A 250 -11.01 -6.49 -30.45
N ARG A 251 -11.11 -5.16 -30.44
CA ARG A 251 -11.57 -4.37 -31.59
C ARG A 251 -10.40 -3.94 -32.47
N ALA A 252 -10.45 -4.31 -33.75
CA ALA A 252 -9.44 -3.95 -34.73
C ALA A 252 -9.21 -2.42 -34.76
N GLY A 253 -8.00 -1.99 -34.39
CA GLY A 253 -7.62 -0.57 -34.32
C GLY A 253 -7.52 0.01 -32.90
N VAL A 254 -8.01 -0.68 -31.87
CA VAL A 254 -7.84 -0.29 -30.46
C VAL A 254 -6.61 -1.02 -29.88
N LYS A 255 -5.76 -0.32 -29.13
CA LYS A 255 -4.53 -0.90 -28.56
C LYS A 255 -4.75 -1.76 -27.31
N GLU A 256 -5.84 -1.53 -26.59
CA GLU A 256 -6.19 -2.24 -25.36
C GLU A 256 -7.45 -3.08 -25.56
N PRO A 257 -7.52 -4.30 -25.00
CA PRO A 257 -8.75 -5.07 -25.01
C PRO A 257 -9.80 -4.42 -24.10
N GLU A 258 -11.06 -4.50 -24.52
CA GLU A 258 -12.21 -4.07 -23.71
C GLU A 258 -12.91 -5.28 -23.10
N LEU A 259 -13.54 -5.07 -21.95
CA LEU A 259 -14.37 -6.04 -21.27
C LEU A 259 -15.84 -5.73 -21.56
N LEU A 260 -16.56 -6.74 -22.07
CA LEU A 260 -18.01 -6.74 -22.17
C LEU A 260 -18.59 -7.46 -20.96
N TYR A 261 -19.29 -6.73 -20.10
CA TYR A 261 -20.16 -7.26 -19.06
C TYR A 261 -21.53 -7.62 -19.64
N ARG A 262 -22.04 -8.78 -19.24
CA ARG A 262 -23.41 -9.23 -19.52
C ARG A 262 -23.98 -9.94 -18.30
N VAL A 263 -25.05 -9.42 -17.72
CA VAL A 263 -25.80 -10.11 -16.67
C VAL A 263 -26.40 -11.42 -17.17
N LEU A 264 -26.37 -12.46 -16.34
CA LEU A 264 -27.06 -13.74 -16.55
C LEU A 264 -28.27 -13.89 -15.62
N SER A 265 -28.11 -13.48 -14.36
CA SER A 265 -29.17 -13.44 -13.34
C SER A 265 -28.87 -12.31 -12.36
N LEU A 266 -29.88 -11.52 -12.00
CA LEU A 266 -29.78 -10.53 -10.92
C LEU A 266 -29.88 -11.17 -9.52
N GLY A 267 -30.37 -12.42 -9.43
CA GLY A 267 -30.61 -13.09 -8.16
C GLY A 267 -31.53 -12.28 -7.25
N THR A 268 -31.20 -12.20 -5.96
CA THR A 268 -31.93 -11.39 -4.97
C THR A 268 -31.88 -9.88 -5.25
N PHE A 269 -30.98 -9.40 -6.12
CA PHE A 269 -30.83 -7.97 -6.41
C PHE A 269 -31.84 -7.42 -7.43
N GLU A 270 -32.68 -8.24 -8.06
CA GLU A 270 -33.58 -7.83 -9.18
C GLU A 270 -34.31 -6.48 -8.95
N ARG A 271 -34.81 -6.26 -7.72
CA ARG A 271 -35.57 -5.07 -7.31
C ARG A 271 -34.72 -3.86 -6.92
N VAL A 272 -33.46 -4.06 -6.53
CA VAL A 272 -32.55 -3.01 -6.02
C VAL A 272 -31.38 -2.73 -6.96
N ALA A 273 -31.16 -3.58 -7.97
CA ALA A 273 -30.09 -3.45 -8.93
C ALA A 273 -30.28 -2.16 -9.77
N PRO A 274 -29.26 -1.29 -9.83
CA PRO A 274 -29.25 -0.13 -10.71
C PRO A 274 -29.26 -0.54 -12.17
N GLU A 275 -29.71 0.35 -13.06
CA GLU A 275 -29.87 0.10 -14.50
C GLU A 275 -28.59 -0.44 -15.14
N TRP A 276 -27.42 0.06 -14.74
CA TRP A 276 -26.12 -0.39 -15.25
C TRP A 276 -25.82 -1.88 -14.97
N MET A 277 -26.40 -2.50 -13.94
CA MET A 277 -26.26 -3.95 -13.70
C MET A 277 -27.23 -4.80 -14.54
N LYS A 278 -28.23 -4.17 -15.17
CA LYS A 278 -29.27 -4.83 -15.97
C LYS A 278 -28.90 -4.90 -17.44
N ASP A 279 -28.19 -3.87 -17.92
CA ASP A 279 -27.75 -3.75 -19.30
C ASP A 279 -26.36 -4.35 -19.56
N ALA A 280 -26.05 -4.59 -20.84
CA ALA A 280 -24.72 -4.99 -21.26
C ALA A 280 -23.80 -3.76 -21.38
N ILE A 281 -22.62 -3.81 -20.76
CA ILE A 281 -21.71 -2.65 -20.67
C ILE A 281 -20.33 -3.04 -21.20
N MET A 282 -19.75 -2.18 -22.04
CA MET A 282 -18.34 -2.25 -22.43
C MET A 282 -17.50 -1.25 -21.63
N PHE A 283 -16.34 -1.69 -21.14
CA PHE A 283 -15.37 -0.83 -20.44
C PHE A 283 -13.91 -1.29 -20.68
N SER A 284 -12.94 -0.38 -20.60
CA SER A 284 -11.51 -0.74 -20.65
C SER A 284 -11.14 -1.59 -19.43
N THR A 285 -10.19 -2.53 -19.60
CA THR A 285 -9.62 -3.32 -18.49
C THR A 285 -9.11 -2.47 -17.33
N THR A 286 -8.69 -1.22 -17.56
CA THR A 286 -8.32 -0.24 -16.52
C THR A 286 -9.45 0.12 -15.54
N MET A 287 -10.71 -0.04 -15.95
CA MET A 287 -11.89 0.20 -15.12
C MET A 287 -12.35 -1.05 -14.35
N CYS A 288 -11.72 -2.20 -14.57
CA CYS A 288 -12.05 -3.48 -13.93
C CYS A 288 -12.02 -3.43 -12.39
N PRO A 289 -11.04 -2.79 -11.70
CA PRO A 289 -11.07 -2.67 -10.25
C PRO A 289 -12.33 -1.94 -9.76
N LYS A 290 -12.66 -0.78 -10.37
CA LYS A 290 -13.85 0.02 -10.03
C LYS A 290 -15.16 -0.71 -10.30
N PHE A 291 -15.19 -1.62 -11.28
CA PHE A 291 -16.33 -2.50 -11.52
C PHE A 291 -16.50 -3.48 -10.35
N PHE A 292 -15.43 -4.15 -9.92
CA PHE A 292 -15.49 -5.07 -8.79
C PHE A 292 -15.78 -4.36 -7.46
N ASP A 293 -15.17 -3.21 -7.18
CA ASP A 293 -15.47 -2.40 -5.98
C ASP A 293 -16.97 -2.12 -5.84
N ARG A 294 -17.62 -1.73 -6.95
CA ARG A 294 -19.07 -1.46 -6.99
C ARG A 294 -19.91 -2.72 -6.80
N ASN A 295 -19.55 -3.84 -7.43
CA ASN A 295 -20.29 -5.09 -7.27
C ASN A 295 -20.13 -5.67 -5.85
N LEU A 296 -18.95 -5.55 -5.24
CA LEU A 296 -18.67 -5.97 -3.86
C LEU A 296 -19.43 -5.11 -2.84
N SER A 297 -19.62 -3.82 -3.13
CA SER A 297 -20.42 -2.89 -2.31
C SER A 297 -21.94 -3.10 -2.37
N PHE A 298 -22.44 -4.03 -3.20
CA PHE A 298 -23.85 -4.43 -3.24
C PHE A 298 -24.15 -5.71 -2.43
N ARG A 299 -23.18 -6.22 -1.65
CA ARG A 299 -23.40 -7.29 -0.68
C ARG A 299 -24.24 -6.88 0.52
#